data_AF-A0A3B9A6Q5-F1
#
_entry.id   AF-A0A3B9A6Q5-F1
#
_cell.length_a   1.000
_cell.length_b   1.000
_cell.length_c   1.000
_cell.angle_alpha   90.00
_cell.angle_beta   90.00
_cell.angle_gamma   90.00
#
_symmetry.space_group_name_H-M   'P 1'
#
loop_
_entity.id
_entity.type
_entity.pdbx_description
1 polymer ?
#
loop_
_entity_poly.entity_id
_entity_poly.type
_entity_poly.pdbx_seq_one_letter_code
_entity_poly.pdbx_strand_id
1 'polypeptide(L)'
;SDLFGWGRISWLFLPFGLLALRHHKPLWSTIAIAPSLMLFYMLYWIGAQLYGPRYYFEGLISVTLLTAAGIVWLAGKLSADQRFTKHWWFSRIRFAVISAVVIALTACNLWFYLPARLGGMVHLYGASRQQLLPFQSQNVADLTPALVFVHRQTNWREYATLLELSSPYLDTPFVFVFSRSEEDNQQVIQAFPGRKVWHYYPDEPFRFYASPRP
;
A
#
# COMPACT_ATOMS: atom_id res chain seq x y z
N SER A 1 -16.74 -0.49 1.36
CA SER A 1 -15.53 -0.71 2.16
C SER A 1 -15.15 -2.17 2.04
N ASP A 2 -14.06 -2.45 1.33
CA ASP A 2 -13.58 -3.81 1.09
C ASP A 2 -12.34 -4.06 1.95
N LEU A 3 -12.56 -4.43 3.21
CA LEU A 3 -11.49 -4.51 4.20
C LEU A 3 -10.69 -5.81 4.06
N PHE A 4 -11.35 -6.91 3.73
CA PHE A 4 -10.73 -8.22 3.57
C PHE A 4 -10.79 -8.74 2.14
N GLY A 5 -11.17 -7.93 1.14
CA GLY A 5 -11.33 -8.37 -0.26
C GLY A 5 -12.59 -9.21 -0.52
N TRP A 6 -13.56 -9.18 0.41
CA TRP A 6 -14.86 -9.86 0.29
C TRP A 6 -15.98 -8.89 -0.10
N GLY A 7 -15.67 -7.69 -0.57
CA GLY A 7 -16.66 -6.67 -0.88
C GLY A 7 -17.50 -6.29 0.34
N ARG A 8 -18.83 -6.25 0.18
CA ARG A 8 -19.79 -5.79 1.21
C ARG A 8 -19.88 -6.71 2.43
N ILE A 9 -19.43 -7.97 2.32
CA ILE A 9 -19.48 -8.95 3.41
C ILE A 9 -18.22 -8.97 4.28
N SER A 10 -17.26 -8.06 4.04
CA SER A 10 -16.04 -7.94 4.88
C SER A 10 -16.33 -7.73 6.37
N TRP A 11 -17.54 -7.26 6.73
CA TRP A 11 -17.94 -6.96 8.11
C TRP A 11 -18.70 -8.12 8.78
N LEU A 12 -18.89 -9.24 8.09
CA LEU A 12 -19.75 -10.35 8.51
C LEU A 12 -19.41 -10.89 9.91
N PHE A 13 -18.12 -11.01 10.24
CA PHE A 13 -17.67 -11.62 11.49
C PHE A 13 -17.57 -10.64 12.67
N LEU A 14 -17.63 -9.33 12.42
CA LEU A 14 -17.36 -8.33 13.45
C LEU A 14 -18.40 -8.30 14.58
N PRO A 15 -19.72 -8.42 14.34
CA PRO A 15 -20.71 -8.50 15.41
C PRO A 15 -20.44 -9.69 16.34
N PHE A 16 -20.05 -10.83 15.78
CA PHE A 16 -19.71 -12.03 16.55
C PHE A 16 -18.40 -11.87 17.32
N GLY A 17 -17.43 -11.13 16.77
CA GLY A 17 -16.21 -10.74 17.46
C GLY A 17 -16.47 -9.88 18.70
N LEU A 18 -17.35 -8.89 18.58
CA LEU A 18 -17.77 -8.04 19.71
C LEU A 18 -18.44 -8.88 20.80
N LEU A 19 -19.33 -9.82 20.43
CA LEU A 19 -19.96 -10.74 21.37
C LEU A 19 -18.96 -11.67 22.04
N ALA A 20 -17.97 -12.16 21.29
CA ALA A 20 -16.92 -13.04 21.79
C ALA A 20 -16.02 -12.34 22.81
N LEU A 21 -15.67 -11.07 22.55
CA LEU A 21 -14.72 -10.30 23.36
C LEU A 21 -15.37 -9.43 24.44
N ARG A 22 -16.71 -9.45 24.58
CA ARG A 22 -17.44 -8.56 25.50
C ARG A 22 -16.95 -8.57 26.94
N HIS A 23 -16.46 -9.73 27.42
CA HIS A 23 -15.99 -9.90 28.80
C HIS A 23 -14.48 -9.69 28.98
N HIS A 24 -13.74 -9.52 27.88
CA HIS A 24 -12.27 -9.38 27.90
C HIS A 24 -11.84 -7.91 27.94
N LYS A 25 -11.98 -7.28 29.10
CA LYS A 25 -11.65 -5.85 29.34
C LYS A 25 -10.32 -5.37 28.75
N PRO A 26 -9.19 -6.11 28.88
CA PRO A 26 -7.91 -5.64 28.35
C PRO A 26 -7.87 -5.46 26.82
N LEU A 27 -8.69 -6.23 26.09
CA LEU A 27 -8.70 -6.19 24.62
C LEU A 27 -9.48 -4.99 24.06
N TRP A 28 -10.29 -4.32 24.88
CA TRP A 28 -11.09 -3.17 24.44
C TRP A 28 -10.23 -1.98 24.02
N SER A 29 -9.07 -1.77 24.64
CA SER A 29 -8.13 -0.74 24.22
C SER A 29 -7.61 -0.98 22.80
N THR A 30 -7.28 -2.24 22.48
CA THR A 30 -6.85 -2.63 21.11
C THR A 30 -7.99 -2.50 20.12
N ILE A 31 -9.21 -2.89 20.52
CA ILE A 31 -10.41 -2.76 19.67
C ILE A 31 -10.73 -1.29 19.37
N ALA A 32 -10.50 -0.40 20.34
CA ALA A 32 -10.80 1.03 20.23
C ALA A 32 -9.96 1.77 19.17
N ILE A 33 -8.79 1.23 18.78
CA ILE A 33 -7.92 1.87 17.77
C ILE A 33 -8.67 2.09 16.46
N ALA A 34 -9.36 1.08 15.91
CA ALA A 34 -10.13 1.22 14.67
C ALA A 34 -11.24 2.29 14.71
N PRO A 35 -12.20 2.28 15.65
CA PRO A 35 -13.23 3.31 15.71
C PRO A 35 -12.67 4.70 16.04
N SER A 36 -11.60 4.81 16.85
CA SER A 36 -10.92 6.09 17.09
C SER A 36 -10.33 6.63 15.79
N LEU A 37 -9.60 5.81 15.02
CA LEU A 37 -9.07 6.22 13.72
C LEU A 37 -10.18 6.62 12.77
N MET A 38 -11.24 5.80 12.65
CA MET A 38 -12.40 6.13 11.81
C MET A 38 -12.98 7.50 12.19
N LEU A 39 -13.14 7.79 13.48
CA LEU A 39 -13.66 9.07 13.95
C LEU A 39 -12.73 10.24 13.60
N PHE A 40 -11.42 10.09 13.79
CA PHE A 40 -10.45 11.12 13.37
C PHE A 40 -10.45 11.33 11.85
N TYR A 41 -10.55 10.25 11.06
CA TYR A 41 -10.61 10.34 9.60
C TYR A 41 -11.93 10.91 9.09
N MET A 42 -13.03 10.76 9.81
CA MET A 42 -14.29 11.43 9.47
C MET A 42 -14.16 12.96 9.56
N LEU A 43 -13.25 13.47 10.40
CA LEU A 43 -12.93 14.89 10.51
C LEU A 43 -11.82 15.33 9.55
N TYR A 44 -11.22 14.39 8.81
CA TYR A 44 -10.12 14.66 7.90
C TYR A 44 -10.64 15.08 6.52
N TRP A 45 -10.15 16.21 6.02
CA TRP A 45 -10.70 16.89 4.84
C TRP A 45 -10.33 16.25 3.49
N ILE A 46 -9.29 15.41 3.45
CA ILE A 46 -8.87 14.71 2.22
C ILE A 46 -9.47 13.31 2.21
N GLY A 47 -10.29 13.05 1.19
CA GLY A 47 -10.78 11.71 0.88
C GLY A 47 -9.63 10.80 0.47
N ALA A 48 -9.20 9.94 1.39
CA ALA A 48 -8.16 8.95 1.12
C ALA A 48 -8.76 7.70 0.45
N GLN A 49 -9.01 7.77 -0.85
CA GLN A 49 -9.45 6.61 -1.65
C GLN A 49 -8.30 5.90 -2.37
N LEU A 50 -7.08 6.42 -2.29
CA LEU A 50 -5.92 5.82 -2.93
C LEU A 50 -5.13 4.91 -1.97
N TYR A 51 -4.38 3.97 -2.56
CA TYR A 51 -3.63 2.92 -1.87
C TYR A 51 -3.03 3.32 -0.54
N GLY A 52 -3.16 2.42 0.42
CA GLY A 52 -2.09 2.11 1.33
C GLY A 52 -2.46 2.13 2.80
N PRO A 53 -1.60 1.48 3.62
CA PRO A 53 -1.66 1.47 5.07
C PRO A 53 -1.66 2.87 5.71
N ARG A 54 -1.31 3.93 4.96
CA ARG A 54 -1.05 5.28 5.48
C ARG A 54 -2.12 5.80 6.46
N TYR A 55 -3.37 5.41 6.26
CA TYR A 55 -4.47 5.92 7.06
C TYR A 55 -5.20 4.85 7.91
N TYR A 56 -5.02 3.57 7.61
CA TYR A 56 -5.85 2.52 8.22
C TYR A 56 -5.06 1.31 8.74
N PHE A 57 -3.72 1.34 8.64
CA PHE A 57 -2.88 0.23 9.05
C PHE A 57 -3.00 -0.09 10.53
N GLU A 58 -3.02 0.95 11.35
CA GLU A 58 -3.10 0.85 12.79
C GLU A 58 -4.47 0.27 13.21
N GLY A 59 -5.52 0.57 12.45
CA GLY A 59 -6.86 0.00 12.65
C GLY A 59 -6.98 -1.47 12.22
N LEU A 60 -6.08 -1.96 11.37
CA LEU A 60 -6.13 -3.33 10.85
C LEU A 60 -6.04 -4.36 11.97
N ILE A 61 -5.23 -4.08 13.01
CA ILE A 61 -5.07 -4.97 14.17
C ILE A 61 -6.42 -5.17 14.88
N SER A 62 -7.16 -4.10 15.16
CA SER A 62 -8.46 -4.17 15.81
C SER A 62 -9.47 -4.97 14.99
N VAL A 63 -9.56 -4.68 13.70
CA VAL A 63 -10.59 -5.29 12.84
C VAL A 63 -10.25 -6.75 12.54
N THR A 64 -8.98 -7.10 12.37
CA THR A 64 -8.53 -8.48 12.19
C THR A 64 -8.76 -9.30 13.47
N LEU A 65 -8.47 -8.73 14.64
CA LEU A 65 -8.70 -9.38 15.92
C LEU A 65 -10.19 -9.67 16.14
N LEU A 66 -11.06 -8.68 15.90
CA LEU A 66 -12.51 -8.86 15.99
C LEU A 66 -13.02 -9.92 15.01
N THR A 67 -12.57 -9.88 13.76
CA THR A 67 -12.95 -10.87 12.74
C THR A 67 -12.51 -12.27 13.15
N ALA A 68 -11.26 -12.45 13.62
CA ALA A 68 -10.75 -13.73 14.08
C ALA A 68 -11.54 -14.25 15.30
N ALA A 69 -11.82 -13.38 16.28
CA ALA A 69 -12.63 -13.74 17.44
C ALA A 69 -14.05 -14.16 17.03
N GLY A 70 -14.65 -13.47 16.06
CA GLY A 70 -15.98 -13.82 15.52
C GLY A 70 -15.99 -15.16 14.79
N ILE A 71 -14.96 -15.44 13.99
CA ILE A 71 -14.78 -16.73 13.32
C ILE A 71 -14.67 -17.86 14.36
N VAL A 72 -13.81 -17.70 15.37
CA VAL A 72 -13.63 -18.71 16.43
C VAL A 72 -14.90 -18.91 17.23
N TRP A 73 -15.63 -17.83 17.53
CA TRP A 73 -16.90 -17.91 18.25
C TRP A 73 -17.97 -18.67 17.45
N LEU A 74 -18.06 -18.41 16.14
CA LEU A 74 -19.00 -19.10 15.25
C LEU A 74 -18.63 -20.56 15.01
N ALA A 75 -17.36 -20.86 14.76
CA ALA A 75 -16.89 -22.24 14.62
C ALA A 75 -17.12 -23.01 15.93
N GLY A 76 -16.88 -22.32 17.05
CA GLY A 76 -16.96 -22.80 18.41
C GLY A 76 -15.97 -23.93 18.70
N LYS A 77 -16.15 -24.59 19.85
CA LYS A 77 -15.22 -25.63 20.32
C LYS A 77 -15.62 -27.00 19.76
N LEU A 78 -14.62 -27.78 19.35
CA LEU A 78 -14.79 -29.20 19.08
C LEU A 78 -15.07 -29.90 20.42
N SER A 79 -16.25 -30.50 20.56
CA SER A 79 -16.60 -31.19 21.81
C SER A 79 -15.76 -32.44 21.99
N ALA A 80 -15.26 -32.65 23.21
CA ALA A 80 -14.61 -33.89 23.65
C ALA A 80 -15.63 -34.95 24.15
N ASP A 81 -16.93 -34.67 24.01
CA ASP A 81 -18.01 -35.58 24.40
C ASP A 81 -17.89 -36.96 23.76
N GLN A 82 -18.59 -37.92 24.36
CA GLN A 82 -18.76 -39.27 23.82
C GLN A 82 -19.12 -39.21 22.33
N ARG A 83 -18.35 -39.96 21.54
CA ARG A 83 -18.57 -40.13 20.10
C ARG A 83 -20.04 -40.55 19.88
N PHE A 84 -20.64 -40.02 18.81
CA PHE A 84 -22.01 -40.30 18.35
C PHE A 84 -23.16 -39.65 19.14
N THR A 85 -22.89 -38.73 20.06
CA THR A 85 -23.95 -37.86 20.59
C THR A 85 -24.38 -36.81 19.55
N LYS A 86 -25.63 -36.36 19.63
CA LYS A 86 -26.15 -35.26 18.78
C LYS A 86 -25.25 -34.03 18.89
N HIS A 87 -24.87 -33.65 20.10
CA HIS A 87 -24.02 -32.47 20.37
C HIS A 87 -22.63 -32.57 19.70
N TRP A 88 -22.03 -33.76 19.71
CA TRP A 88 -20.76 -34.02 19.02
C TRP A 88 -20.83 -33.78 17.51
N TRP A 89 -21.89 -34.28 16.86
CA TRP A 89 -22.11 -34.06 15.42
C TRP A 89 -22.35 -32.59 15.09
N PHE A 90 -23.20 -31.90 15.84
CA PHE A 90 -23.48 -30.47 15.64
C PHE A 90 -22.22 -29.60 15.77
N SER A 91 -21.39 -29.87 16.79
CA SER A 91 -20.13 -29.14 17.00
C SER A 91 -19.18 -29.30 15.81
N ARG A 92 -19.02 -30.51 15.27
CA ARG A 92 -18.15 -30.77 14.11
C ARG A 92 -18.67 -30.21 12.81
N ILE A 93 -19.97 -30.34 12.54
CA ILE A 93 -20.61 -29.76 11.36
C ILE A 93 -20.45 -28.25 11.39
N ARG A 94 -20.74 -27.60 12.53
CA ARG A 94 -20.56 -26.15 12.69
C ARG A 94 -19.12 -25.72 12.42
N PHE A 95 -18.15 -26.40 13.04
CA PHE A 95 -16.72 -26.12 12.80
C PHE A 95 -16.35 -26.29 11.33
N ALA A 96 -16.78 -27.39 10.70
CA ALA A 96 -16.47 -27.69 9.29
C ALA A 96 -17.08 -26.64 8.35
N VAL A 97 -18.34 -26.25 8.57
CA VAL A 97 -19.03 -25.24 7.76
C VAL A 97 -18.35 -23.89 7.87
N ILE A 98 -18.07 -23.41 9.09
CA ILE A 98 -17.41 -22.10 9.27
C ILE A 98 -15.98 -22.13 8.69
N SER A 99 -15.25 -23.22 8.89
CA SER A 99 -13.91 -23.38 8.28
C SER A 99 -13.99 -23.35 6.76
N ALA A 100 -14.95 -24.06 6.16
CA ALA A 100 -15.15 -24.09 4.72
C ALA A 100 -15.51 -22.70 4.17
N VAL A 101 -16.36 -21.93 4.87
CA VAL A 101 -16.69 -20.55 4.51
C VAL A 101 -15.45 -19.66 4.53
N VAL A 102 -14.64 -19.72 5.59
CA VAL A 102 -13.41 -18.92 5.69
C VAL A 102 -12.40 -19.29 4.60
N ILE A 103 -12.24 -20.58 4.31
CA ILE A 103 -11.39 -21.07 3.22
C ILE A 103 -11.90 -20.53 1.87
N ALA A 104 -13.20 -20.63 1.60
CA ALA A 104 -13.80 -20.13 0.36
C ALA A 104 -13.62 -18.62 0.21
N LEU A 105 -13.84 -17.85 1.28
CA LEU A 105 -13.63 -16.40 1.31
C LEU A 105 -12.15 -16.04 1.07
N THR A 106 -11.22 -16.79 1.66
CA THR A 106 -9.78 -16.61 1.45
C THR A 106 -9.36 -17.00 0.03
N ALA A 107 -9.96 -18.04 -0.54
CA ALA A 107 -9.72 -18.42 -1.92
C ALA A 107 -10.26 -17.37 -2.91
N CYS A 108 -11.42 -16.79 -2.62
CA CYS A 108 -11.98 -15.65 -3.36
C CYS A 108 -11.03 -14.45 -3.38
N ASN A 109 -10.32 -14.19 -2.27
CA ASN A 109 -9.29 -13.16 -2.23
C ASN A 109 -8.19 -13.40 -3.24
N LEU A 110 -7.67 -14.62 -3.29
CA LEU A 110 -6.55 -14.97 -4.16
C LEU A 110 -6.93 -14.99 -5.63
N TRP A 111 -8.13 -15.45 -5.97
CA TRP A 111 -8.54 -15.63 -7.37
C TRP A 111 -9.22 -14.44 -7.99
N PHE A 112 -9.97 -13.63 -7.22
CA PHE A 112 -10.74 -12.52 -7.79
C PHE A 112 -10.23 -11.18 -7.31
N TYR A 113 -10.10 -11.01 -6.00
CA TYR A 113 -9.76 -9.71 -5.43
C TYR A 113 -8.34 -9.30 -5.75
N LEU A 114 -7.37 -10.19 -5.52
CA LEU A 114 -5.96 -9.92 -5.72
C LEU A 114 -5.64 -9.59 -7.19
N PRO A 115 -6.08 -10.37 -8.20
CA PRO A 115 -5.81 -10.02 -9.60
C PRO A 115 -6.46 -8.71 -10.03
N ALA A 116 -7.71 -8.46 -9.62
CA ALA A 116 -8.38 -7.19 -9.92
C ALA A 116 -7.65 -5.99 -9.28
N ARG A 117 -7.20 -6.16 -8.03
CA ARG A 117 -6.52 -5.09 -7.29
C ARG A 117 -5.11 -4.83 -7.83
N LEU A 118 -4.35 -5.87 -8.15
CA LEU A 118 -3.04 -5.77 -8.80
C LEU A 118 -3.17 -5.19 -10.21
N GLY A 119 -4.18 -5.61 -10.98
CA GLY A 119 -4.44 -5.06 -12.30
C GLY A 119 -4.66 -3.54 -12.26
N GLY A 120 -5.39 -3.03 -11.27
CA GLY A 120 -5.54 -1.58 -11.07
C GLY A 120 -4.27 -0.85 -10.59
N MET A 121 -3.29 -1.57 -10.03
CA MET A 121 -1.98 -1.00 -9.63
C MET A 121 -1.02 -0.89 -10.81
N VAL A 122 -1.18 -1.75 -11.81
CA VAL A 122 -0.35 -1.70 -13.03
C VAL A 122 -0.66 -0.40 -13.78
N HIS A 123 0.39 0.34 -14.12
CA HIS A 123 0.28 1.66 -14.72
C HIS A 123 -0.56 2.65 -13.91
N LEU A 124 -0.61 2.48 -12.58
CA LEU A 124 -1.28 3.44 -11.73
C LEU A 124 -0.71 4.83 -11.97
N TYR A 125 -1.60 5.79 -12.23
CA TYR A 125 -1.22 7.13 -12.63
C TYR A 125 -0.30 7.16 -13.87
N GLY A 126 -0.41 6.21 -14.79
CA GLY A 126 0.47 6.12 -15.96
C GLY A 126 1.94 5.89 -15.63
N ALA A 127 2.30 5.60 -14.38
CA ALA A 127 3.68 5.28 -14.00
C ALA A 127 4.09 3.94 -14.63
N SER A 128 5.19 3.91 -15.35
CA SER A 128 5.66 2.69 -16.01
C SER A 128 7.19 2.68 -16.09
N ARG A 129 7.73 1.53 -16.50
CA ARG A 129 9.16 1.40 -16.76
C ARG A 129 9.62 2.22 -17.99
N GLN A 130 8.70 2.61 -18.88
CA GLN A 130 9.06 3.38 -20.07
C GLN A 130 9.70 4.73 -19.71
N GLN A 131 9.26 5.36 -18.61
CA GLN A 131 9.85 6.60 -18.11
C GLN A 131 11.32 6.46 -17.68
N LEU A 132 11.78 5.24 -17.38
CA LEU A 132 13.15 4.98 -16.92
C LEU A 132 14.12 4.73 -18.08
N LEU A 133 13.61 4.40 -19.27
CA LEU A 133 14.42 3.98 -20.42
C LEU A 133 15.51 4.99 -20.82
N PRO A 134 15.30 6.32 -20.77
CA PRO A 134 16.37 7.27 -21.06
C PRO A 134 17.61 7.10 -20.19
N PHE A 135 17.41 6.73 -18.94
CA PHE A 135 18.44 6.55 -17.92
C PHE A 135 18.91 5.09 -17.79
N GLN A 136 18.47 4.20 -18.68
CA GLN A 136 18.88 2.78 -18.74
C GLN A 136 19.53 2.42 -20.10
N SER A 137 19.61 3.39 -21.02
CA SER A 137 20.19 3.19 -22.36
C SER A 137 21.72 3.02 -22.32
N GLN A 138 22.33 2.55 -23.43
CA GLN A 138 23.75 2.18 -23.49
C GLN A 138 24.76 3.30 -23.12
N ASN A 139 24.32 4.56 -23.03
CA ASN A 139 25.17 5.73 -22.73
C ASN A 139 25.14 6.17 -21.25
N VAL A 140 24.63 5.35 -20.32
CA VAL A 140 24.56 5.68 -18.88
C VAL A 140 25.93 6.02 -18.28
N ALA A 141 26.99 5.34 -18.71
CA ALA A 141 28.35 5.56 -18.19
C ALA A 141 28.83 7.00 -18.46
N ASP A 142 28.44 7.59 -19.59
CA ASP A 142 28.82 8.96 -19.95
C ASP A 142 28.05 10.01 -19.14
N LEU A 143 26.82 9.68 -18.75
CA LEU A 143 25.97 10.59 -17.99
C LEU A 143 26.32 10.60 -16.50
N THR A 144 26.86 9.51 -15.95
CA THR A 144 27.03 9.31 -14.49
C THR A 144 28.45 9.62 -13.99
N PRO A 145 28.64 9.88 -12.66
CA PRO A 145 27.60 10.16 -11.67
C PRO A 145 26.94 11.51 -11.93
N ALA A 146 25.62 11.57 -11.88
CA ALA A 146 24.83 12.72 -12.29
C ALA A 146 23.91 13.25 -11.20
N LEU A 147 23.74 14.58 -11.24
CA LEU A 147 22.69 15.34 -10.61
C LEU A 147 21.76 15.83 -11.72
N VAL A 148 20.55 15.27 -11.77
CA VAL A 148 19.60 15.50 -12.87
C VAL A 148 18.46 16.38 -12.39
N PHE A 149 18.41 17.61 -12.89
CA PHE A 149 17.31 18.55 -12.66
C PHE A 149 16.15 18.23 -13.59
N VAL A 150 15.06 17.73 -13.01
CA VAL A 150 13.84 17.37 -13.74
C VAL A 150 12.94 18.61 -13.82
N HIS A 151 12.75 19.11 -15.04
CA HIS A 151 11.88 20.24 -15.34
C HIS A 151 10.50 19.75 -15.76
N ARG A 152 9.60 19.67 -14.78
CA ARG A 152 8.22 19.24 -14.99
C ARG A 152 7.48 20.16 -15.97
N GLN A 153 6.66 19.55 -16.83
CA GLN A 153 5.79 20.25 -17.77
C GLN A 153 4.33 20.15 -17.32
N THR A 154 3.87 18.93 -17.02
CA THR A 154 2.44 18.69 -16.79
C THR A 154 2.14 18.33 -15.35
N ASN A 155 2.88 17.38 -14.77
CA ASN A 155 2.50 16.81 -13.48
C ASN A 155 3.69 16.27 -12.68
N TRP A 156 3.45 16.04 -11.37
CA TRP A 156 4.46 15.58 -10.41
C TRP A 156 5.08 14.20 -10.75
N ARG A 157 4.40 13.38 -11.56
CA ARG A 157 4.80 12.00 -11.86
C ARG A 157 6.05 11.94 -12.72
N GLU A 158 6.24 12.97 -13.55
CA GLU A 158 7.43 13.14 -14.40
C GLU A 158 8.74 13.12 -13.60
N TYR A 159 8.70 13.61 -12.36
CA TYR A 159 9.79 13.49 -11.41
C TYR A 159 9.69 12.19 -10.60
N ALA A 160 8.52 11.91 -10.04
CA ALA A 160 8.38 10.83 -9.06
C ALA A 160 8.65 9.43 -9.64
N THR A 161 8.39 9.18 -10.93
CA THR A 161 8.73 7.88 -11.53
C THR A 161 10.23 7.66 -11.61
N LEU A 162 11.04 8.73 -11.70
CA LEU A 162 12.49 8.63 -11.82
C LEU A 162 13.17 8.31 -10.48
N LEU A 163 12.50 8.56 -9.36
CA LEU A 163 13.02 8.27 -8.02
C LEU A 163 13.34 6.80 -7.79
N GLU A 164 12.79 5.88 -8.58
CA GLU A 164 13.17 4.46 -8.56
C GLU A 164 14.66 4.24 -8.84
N LEU A 165 15.30 5.14 -9.59
CA LEU A 165 16.72 5.09 -9.93
C LEU A 165 17.61 5.83 -8.91
N SER A 166 17.01 6.38 -7.84
CA SER A 166 17.74 7.07 -6.76
C SER A 166 17.52 6.41 -5.40
N SER A 167 18.59 6.24 -4.63
CA SER A 167 18.49 5.79 -3.24
C SER A 167 18.15 6.95 -2.30
N PRO A 168 17.55 6.68 -1.12
CA PRO A 168 17.36 7.70 -0.09
C PRO A 168 18.69 8.22 0.50
N TYR A 169 19.80 7.52 0.27
CA TYR A 169 21.15 7.93 0.70
C TYR A 169 21.87 8.80 -0.34
N LEU A 170 21.27 8.99 -1.53
CA LEU A 170 21.78 9.86 -2.59
C LEU A 170 23.18 9.46 -3.12
N ASP A 171 23.49 8.16 -3.04
CA ASP A 171 24.75 7.53 -3.43
C ASP A 171 24.66 6.74 -4.75
N THR A 172 23.51 6.75 -5.39
CA THR A 172 23.28 6.11 -6.71
C THR A 172 23.91 6.88 -7.86
N PRO A 173 24.13 6.24 -9.03
CA PRO A 173 24.66 6.91 -10.22
C PRO A 173 23.85 8.14 -10.65
N PHE A 174 22.52 8.10 -10.50
CA PHE A 174 21.64 9.24 -10.71
C PHE A 174 21.04 9.72 -9.40
N VAL A 175 21.05 11.04 -9.21
CA VAL A 175 20.27 11.74 -8.18
C VAL A 175 19.35 12.72 -8.89
N PHE A 176 18.03 12.55 -8.73
CA PHE A 176 17.04 13.43 -9.36
C PHE A 176 16.64 14.56 -8.43
N VAL A 177 16.66 15.78 -8.97
CA VAL A 177 16.24 16.99 -8.30
C VAL A 177 14.97 17.50 -8.94
N PHE A 178 13.99 17.82 -8.11
CA PHE A 178 12.80 18.53 -8.56
C PHE A 178 13.16 19.99 -8.77
N SER A 179 13.30 20.43 -10.03
CA SER A 179 13.66 21.80 -10.36
C SER A 179 12.55 22.78 -9.92
N ARG A 180 12.91 23.83 -9.18
CA ARG A 180 11.96 24.84 -8.66
C ARG A 180 12.32 26.26 -9.09
N SER A 181 13.54 26.68 -8.76
CA SER A 181 14.12 27.98 -9.09
C SER A 181 15.61 27.81 -9.37
N GLU A 182 16.22 28.78 -10.04
CA GLU A 182 17.66 28.75 -10.29
C GLU A 182 18.47 28.80 -8.98
N GLU A 183 18.03 29.61 -8.02
CA GLU A 183 18.67 29.75 -6.71
C GLU A 183 18.67 28.43 -5.92
N ASP A 184 17.51 27.75 -5.86
CA ASP A 184 17.38 26.44 -5.22
C ASP A 184 18.27 25.41 -5.92
N ASN A 185 18.29 25.44 -7.26
CA ASN A 185 19.10 24.51 -8.05
C ASN A 185 20.60 24.70 -7.79
N GLN A 186 21.08 25.95 -7.70
CA GLN A 186 22.48 26.25 -7.38
C GLN A 186 22.88 25.76 -5.99
N GLN A 187 22.00 25.90 -4.99
CA GLN A 187 22.25 25.35 -3.65
C GLN A 187 22.44 23.83 -3.68
N VAL A 188 21.62 23.12 -4.47
CA VAL A 188 21.76 21.66 -4.62
C VAL A 188 23.04 21.29 -5.37
N ILE A 189 23.41 22.03 -6.43
CA ILE A 189 24.69 21.80 -7.14
C ILE A 189 25.87 21.90 -6.18
N GLN A 190 25.88 22.92 -5.31
CA GLN A 190 26.93 23.12 -4.32
C GLN A 190 26.96 22.01 -3.25
N ALA A 191 25.80 21.45 -2.89
CA ALA A 191 25.69 20.37 -1.92
C ALA A 191 26.15 19.00 -2.43
N PHE A 192 26.22 18.80 -3.76
CA PHE A 192 26.63 17.54 -4.39
C PHE A 192 27.86 17.72 -5.30
N PRO A 193 29.02 18.14 -4.76
CA PRO A 193 30.23 18.31 -5.55
C PRO A 193 30.68 16.95 -6.13
N GLY A 194 31.10 16.96 -7.39
CA GLY A 194 31.59 15.76 -8.09
C GLY A 194 30.55 15.01 -8.93
N ARG A 195 29.31 15.50 -9.02
CA ARG A 195 28.30 14.99 -9.95
C ARG A 195 28.19 15.90 -11.18
N LYS A 196 28.04 15.29 -12.37
CA LYS A 196 27.72 16.02 -13.61
C LYS A 196 26.30 16.57 -13.51
N VAL A 197 26.12 17.84 -13.88
CA VAL A 197 24.80 18.48 -13.86
C VAL A 197 24.13 18.28 -15.21
N TRP A 198 22.90 17.76 -15.19
CA TRP A 198 22.07 17.60 -16.38
C TRP A 198 20.67 18.15 -16.13
N HIS A 199 20.11 18.81 -17.14
CA HIS A 199 18.71 19.23 -17.16
C HIS A 199 17.93 18.28 -18.05
N TYR A 200 16.86 17.72 -17.50
CA TYR A 200 16.00 16.74 -18.13
C TYR A 200 14.59 17.28 -18.26
N TYR A 201 14.01 17.10 -19.44
CA TYR A 201 12.67 17.56 -19.77
C TYR A 201 11.88 16.37 -20.34
N PRO A 202 10.71 16.03 -19.74
CA PRO A 202 9.94 14.85 -20.13
C PRO A 202 9.40 14.85 -21.56
N ASP A 203 9.36 16.00 -22.24
CA ASP A 203 8.93 16.15 -23.63
C ASP A 203 10.00 15.74 -24.66
N GLU A 204 11.29 15.79 -24.29
CA GLU A 204 12.41 15.25 -25.07
C GLU A 204 13.17 14.20 -24.24
N PRO A 205 12.55 13.03 -23.96
CA PRO A 205 13.01 12.13 -22.92
C PRO A 205 14.42 11.57 -23.15
N PHE A 206 14.92 11.49 -24.39
CA PHE A 206 16.26 10.97 -24.69
C PHE A 206 17.34 12.04 -24.82
N ARG A 207 17.02 13.30 -24.47
CA ARG A 207 17.96 14.42 -24.58
C ARG A 207 18.25 15.04 -23.22
N PHE A 208 19.54 15.20 -22.95
CA PHE A 208 20.06 15.80 -21.72
C PHE A 208 20.78 17.10 -22.06
N TYR A 209 20.53 18.16 -21.29
CA TYR A 209 21.12 19.47 -21.51
C TYR A 209 22.09 19.81 -20.39
N ALA A 210 23.26 20.34 -20.74
CA ALA A 210 24.24 20.81 -19.74
C ALA A 210 23.82 22.12 -19.06
N SER A 211 22.82 22.81 -19.61
CA SER A 211 22.22 24.04 -19.08
C SER A 211 20.69 23.97 -19.21
N PRO A 212 19.92 24.77 -18.44
CA PRO A 212 18.49 24.91 -18.66
C PRO A 212 18.18 25.36 -20.10
N ARG A 213 17.04 24.94 -20.63
CA ARG A 213 16.48 25.51 -21.86
C ARG A 213 16.15 27.00 -21.62
N PRO A 214 16.29 27.84 -22.65
CA PRO A 214 15.85 29.24 -22.59
C PRO A 214 14.34 29.37 -22.39
#